data_AF-A0A1A0RBS9-F1
#
_entry.id   AF-A0A1A0RBS9-F1
#
_cell.length_a   1.000
_cell.length_b   1.000
_cell.length_c   1.000
_cell.angle_alpha   90.00
_cell.angle_beta   90.00
_cell.angle_gamma   90.00
#
_symmetry.space_group_name_H-M   'P 1'
#
loop_
_entity.id
_entity.type
_entity.pdbx_description
1 polymer ?
#
loop_
_entity_poly.entity_id
_entity_poly.type
_entity_poly.pdbx_seq_one_letter_code
_entity_poly.pdbx_strand_id
1 'polypeptide(L)'
;MTARFATLTRQCWLFAIGSSFFAAATVPGFPALAGAGATNTLCFVGSWFFTTAAGMQLALAGRGLDWWSAATQFAGTLLFNLSTGASVWAHAVLAERRFVWAPDATGSLAFLLSGVLAVLAVGAWSPKSVGWQAAWINMMGCVAFGVSALAAFVRKTGVTVDERLANFGTFIGALCFLAAALILRPRQSRCSTRVAD
;
A
#
# COMPACT_ATOMS: atom_id res chain seq x y z
N MET A 1 -10.56 17.47 17.03
CA MET A 1 -9.13 17.86 17.11
C MET A 1 -8.24 17.21 16.04
N THR A 2 -8.66 16.14 15.37
CA THR A 2 -7.92 15.36 14.36
C THR A 2 -7.73 16.03 12.99
N ALA A 3 -8.62 16.95 12.60
CA ALA A 3 -8.59 17.58 11.28
C ALA A 3 -7.39 18.51 11.02
N ARG A 4 -6.67 18.96 12.07
CA ARG A 4 -5.55 19.91 11.91
C ARG A 4 -4.26 19.26 11.39
N PHE A 5 -4.14 17.93 11.49
CA PHE A 5 -2.93 17.20 11.10
C PHE A 5 -3.09 16.36 9.83
N ALA A 6 -4.29 15.86 9.54
CA ALA A 6 -4.57 15.11 8.33
C ALA A 6 -4.76 16.07 7.15
N THR A 7 -3.91 15.96 6.12
CA THR A 7 -4.04 16.74 4.87
C THR A 7 -3.79 15.82 3.68
N LEU A 8 -4.38 16.16 2.52
CA LEU A 8 -4.19 15.43 1.28
C LEU A 8 -2.71 15.30 0.90
N THR A 9 -1.92 16.37 1.07
CA THR A 9 -0.48 16.33 0.79
C THR A 9 0.28 15.37 1.71
N ARG A 10 -0.03 15.35 3.01
CA ARG A 10 0.64 14.48 3.97
C ARG A 10 0.31 13.00 3.74
N GLN A 11 -0.96 12.67 3.49
CA GLN A 11 -1.32 11.28 3.18
C GLN A 11 -0.60 10.77 1.93
N CYS A 12 -0.50 11.58 0.86
CA CYS A 12 0.20 11.18 -0.36
C CYS A 12 1.70 10.94 -0.12
N TRP A 13 2.36 11.78 0.70
CA TRP A 13 3.76 11.56 1.06
C TRP A 13 3.97 10.31 1.89
N LEU A 14 3.09 10.04 2.85
CA LEU A 14 3.15 8.83 3.67
C LEU A 14 2.96 7.57 2.80
N PHE A 15 1.98 7.58 1.88
CA PHE A 15 1.82 6.51 0.89
C PHE A 15 3.08 6.34 0.02
N ALA A 16 3.66 7.44 -0.49
CA ALA A 16 4.86 7.37 -1.33
C ALA A 16 6.08 6.80 -0.59
N ILE A 17 6.30 7.23 0.65
CA ILE A 17 7.39 6.73 1.51
C ILE A 17 7.17 5.25 1.82
N GLY A 18 5.95 4.87 2.26
CA GLY A 18 5.59 3.48 2.53
C GLY A 18 5.81 2.60 1.30
N SER A 19 5.31 3.00 0.13
CA SER A 19 5.51 2.27 -1.13
C SER A 19 6.99 2.11 -1.49
N SER A 20 7.82 3.11 -1.23
CA SER A 20 9.25 3.06 -1.53
C SER A 20 9.97 2.03 -0.67
N PHE A 21 9.59 1.89 0.61
CA PHE A 21 10.10 0.81 1.47
C PHE A 21 9.70 -0.57 0.95
N PHE A 22 8.44 -0.78 0.53
CA PHE A 22 8.00 -2.04 -0.06
C PHE A 22 8.71 -2.36 -1.38
N ALA A 23 8.85 -1.36 -2.24
CA ALA A 23 9.56 -1.52 -3.50
C ALA A 23 11.03 -1.89 -3.28
N ALA A 24 11.71 -1.24 -2.33
CA ALA A 24 13.09 -1.59 -1.97
C ALA A 24 13.20 -2.98 -1.35
N ALA A 25 12.26 -3.36 -0.48
CA ALA A 25 12.26 -4.67 0.18
C ALA A 25 12.06 -5.83 -0.80
N THR A 26 11.30 -5.61 -1.87
CA THR A 26 10.86 -6.66 -2.82
C THR A 26 11.43 -6.52 -4.23
N VAL A 27 12.33 -5.55 -4.46
CA VAL A 27 13.02 -5.41 -5.74
C VAL A 27 13.75 -6.73 -6.08
N PRO A 28 13.65 -7.21 -7.33
CA PRO A 28 14.28 -8.46 -7.71
C PRO A 28 15.77 -8.50 -7.33
N GLY A 29 16.16 -9.52 -6.55
CA GLY A 29 17.52 -9.73 -6.08
C GLY A 29 17.84 -9.18 -4.68
N PHE A 30 17.07 -8.21 -4.15
CA PHE A 30 17.34 -7.66 -2.81
C PHE A 30 17.14 -8.67 -1.68
N PRO A 31 16.04 -9.47 -1.63
CA PRO A 31 15.87 -10.49 -0.58
C PRO A 31 17.00 -11.53 -0.54
N ALA A 32 17.57 -11.86 -1.71
CA ALA A 32 18.68 -12.81 -1.82
C ALA A 32 20.02 -12.22 -1.33
N LEU A 33 20.20 -10.90 -1.41
CA LEU A 33 21.42 -10.20 -1.03
C LEU A 33 21.39 -9.70 0.42
N ALA A 34 20.28 -9.09 0.84
CA ALA A 34 20.12 -8.47 2.16
C ALA A 34 19.61 -9.46 3.22
N GLY A 35 19.05 -10.59 2.78
CA GLY A 35 18.48 -11.61 3.65
C GLY A 35 17.08 -11.26 4.17
N ALA A 36 16.38 -12.31 4.62
CA ALA A 36 14.98 -12.24 5.03
C ALA A 36 14.71 -11.25 6.17
N GLY A 37 15.64 -11.10 7.12
CA GLY A 37 15.49 -10.15 8.23
C GLY A 37 15.44 -8.69 7.79
N ALA A 38 16.32 -8.29 6.85
CA ALA A 38 16.35 -6.93 6.32
C ALA A 38 15.10 -6.63 5.48
N THR A 39 14.68 -7.56 4.62
CA THR A 39 13.43 -7.47 3.85
C THR A 39 12.22 -7.32 4.77
N ASN A 40 12.11 -8.14 5.81
CA ASN A 40 10.98 -8.09 6.74
C ASN A 40 10.93 -6.76 7.51
N THR A 41 12.09 -6.24 7.91
CA THR A 41 12.20 -4.96 8.61
C THR A 41 11.76 -3.80 7.73
N LEU A 42 12.19 -3.77 6.46
CA LEU A 42 11.77 -2.73 5.52
C LEU A 42 10.26 -2.78 5.26
N CYS A 43 9.70 -3.98 5.07
CA CYS A 43 8.25 -4.14 4.94
C CYS A 43 7.49 -3.66 6.18
N PHE A 44 7.97 -3.99 7.38
CA PHE A 44 7.37 -3.54 8.64
C PHE A 44 7.43 -2.03 8.80
N VAL A 45 8.58 -1.40 8.54
CA VAL A 45 8.70 0.07 8.57
C VAL A 45 7.74 0.70 7.56
N GLY A 46 7.70 0.17 6.33
CA GLY A 46 6.78 0.62 5.29
C GLY A 46 5.31 0.52 5.69
N SER A 47 4.90 -0.54 6.40
CA SER A 47 3.50 -0.74 6.77
C SER A 47 3.00 0.32 7.75
N TRP A 48 3.85 0.84 8.64
CA TRP A 48 3.47 1.95 9.54
C TRP A 48 3.14 3.23 8.78
N PHE A 49 3.89 3.54 7.72
CA PHE A 49 3.59 4.68 6.86
C PHE A 49 2.25 4.50 6.14
N PHE A 50 1.99 3.30 5.61
CA PHE A 50 0.70 2.96 5.00
C PHE A 50 -0.47 3.08 5.98
N THR A 51 -0.34 2.53 7.19
CA THR A 51 -1.37 2.62 8.24
C THR A 51 -1.66 4.06 8.62
N THR A 52 -0.61 4.87 8.79
CA THR A 52 -0.75 6.28 9.13
C THR A 52 -1.43 7.06 7.99
N ALA A 53 -1.04 6.79 6.74
CA ALA A 53 -1.64 7.41 5.55
C ALA A 53 -3.13 7.06 5.42
N ALA A 54 -3.48 5.78 5.55
CA ALA A 54 -4.86 5.32 5.48
C ALA A 54 -5.71 5.85 6.65
N GLY A 55 -5.13 6.00 7.84
CA GLY A 55 -5.80 6.66 8.96
C GLY A 55 -6.10 8.13 8.68
N MET A 56 -5.17 8.85 8.02
CA MET A 56 -5.43 10.22 7.55
C MET A 56 -6.49 10.26 6.44
N GLN A 57 -6.46 9.30 5.52
CA GLN A 57 -7.46 9.19 4.46
C GLN A 57 -8.86 8.95 5.04
N LEU A 58 -8.99 8.06 6.01
CA LEU A 58 -10.25 7.78 6.71
C LEU A 58 -10.76 9.01 7.47
N ALA A 59 -9.86 9.78 8.09
CA ALA A 59 -10.23 11.01 8.78
C ALA A 59 -10.69 12.13 7.83
N LEU A 60 -10.25 12.11 6.57
CA LEU A 60 -10.60 13.09 5.54
C LEU A 60 -11.75 12.65 4.63
N ALA A 61 -12.13 11.37 4.68
CA ALA A 61 -13.10 10.79 3.76
C ALA A 61 -14.50 11.39 3.94
N GLY A 62 -15.15 11.70 2.82
CA GLY A 62 -16.58 12.02 2.78
C GLY A 62 -17.42 10.81 3.19
N ARG A 63 -18.66 11.03 3.63
CA ARG A 63 -19.55 9.90 4.01
C ARG A 63 -19.94 9.06 2.79
N GLY A 64 -20.44 7.85 3.02
CA GLY A 64 -20.87 6.95 1.95
C GLY A 64 -19.72 6.08 1.44
N LEU A 65 -19.59 5.94 0.12
CA LEU A 65 -18.61 5.04 -0.50
C LEU A 65 -17.16 5.46 -0.23
N ASP A 66 -16.88 6.76 -0.18
CA ASP A 66 -15.54 7.29 0.14
C ASP A 66 -15.08 6.84 1.53
N TRP A 67 -15.97 6.92 2.53
CA TRP A 67 -15.68 6.46 3.89
C TRP A 67 -15.48 4.96 3.96
N TRP A 68 -16.33 4.17 3.29
CA TRP A 68 -16.20 2.71 3.30
C TRP A 68 -14.95 2.24 2.56
N SER A 69 -14.57 2.90 1.47
CA SER A 69 -13.30 2.67 0.80
C SER A 69 -12.14 2.98 1.74
N ALA A 70 -12.11 4.17 2.35
CA ALA A 70 -11.04 4.54 3.26
C ALA A 70 -10.98 3.63 4.51
N ALA A 71 -12.13 3.18 5.02
CA ALA A 71 -12.21 2.31 6.20
C ALA A 71 -11.69 0.90 5.89
N THR A 72 -12.06 0.33 4.74
CA THR A 72 -11.56 -0.97 4.30
C THR A 72 -10.09 -0.92 3.93
N GLN A 73 -9.62 0.18 3.31
CA GLN A 73 -8.19 0.46 3.09
C GLN A 73 -7.43 0.45 4.42
N PHE A 74 -7.93 1.19 5.42
CA PHE A 74 -7.30 1.29 6.73
C PHE A 74 -7.25 -0.07 7.44
N ALA A 75 -8.37 -0.81 7.44
CA ALA A 75 -8.40 -2.18 7.98
C ALA A 75 -7.36 -3.09 7.28
N GLY A 76 -7.25 -3.01 5.95
CA GLY A 76 -6.23 -3.72 5.18
C GLY A 76 -4.80 -3.38 5.63
N THR A 77 -4.49 -2.10 5.82
CA THR A 77 -3.15 -1.68 6.31
C THR A 77 -2.84 -2.19 7.72
N LEU A 78 -3.83 -2.32 8.61
CA LEU A 78 -3.64 -2.87 9.96
C LEU A 78 -3.30 -4.36 9.91
N LEU A 79 -4.03 -5.14 9.13
CA LEU A 79 -3.74 -6.56 8.92
C LEU A 79 -2.36 -6.76 8.31
N PHE A 80 -1.98 -5.89 7.39
CA PHE A 80 -0.66 -5.88 6.79
C PHE A 80 0.46 -5.57 7.81
N ASN A 81 0.22 -4.63 8.71
CA ASN A 81 1.14 -4.30 9.80
C ASN A 81 1.30 -5.47 10.79
N LEU A 82 0.20 -6.15 11.13
CA LEU A 82 0.25 -7.36 11.95
C LEU A 82 1.04 -8.49 11.27
N SER A 83 0.82 -8.71 9.98
CA SER A 83 1.53 -9.74 9.20
C SER A 83 3.04 -9.46 9.12
N THR A 84 3.43 -8.21 8.82
CA THR A 84 4.85 -7.81 8.78
C THR A 84 5.51 -7.89 10.16
N GLY A 85 4.81 -7.48 11.22
CA GLY A 85 5.27 -7.63 12.60
C GLY A 85 5.47 -9.09 13.00
N ALA A 86 4.55 -9.98 12.62
CA ALA A 86 4.68 -11.42 12.87
C ALA A 86 5.91 -12.02 12.16
N SER A 87 6.23 -11.59 10.94
CA SER A 87 7.43 -12.05 10.23
C SER A 87 8.74 -11.53 10.84
N VAL A 88 8.77 -10.30 11.35
CA VAL A 88 9.92 -9.78 12.12
C VAL A 88 10.08 -10.54 13.44
N TRP A 89 8.98 -10.80 14.15
CA TRP A 89 9.00 -11.56 15.40
C TRP A 89 9.47 -13.00 15.19
N ALA A 90 8.99 -13.69 14.15
CA ALA A 90 9.43 -15.04 13.82
C ALA A 90 10.93 -15.09 13.48
N HIS A 91 11.45 -14.06 12.81
CA HIS A 91 12.88 -13.92 12.55
C HIS A 91 13.71 -13.71 13.82
N ALA A 92 13.26 -12.80 14.68
CA ALA A 92 14.01 -12.36 15.86
C ALA A 92 13.95 -13.35 17.02
N VAL A 93 12.78 -13.98 17.25
CA VAL A 93 12.49 -14.74 18.47
C VAL A 93 12.45 -16.24 18.21
N LEU A 94 11.87 -16.68 17.09
CA LEU A 94 11.78 -18.11 16.77
C LEU A 94 13.04 -18.64 16.04
N ALA A 95 14.00 -17.76 15.74
CA ALA A 95 15.23 -18.06 14.98
C ALA A 95 14.98 -18.73 13.62
N GLU A 96 13.76 -18.63 13.07
CA GLU A 96 13.40 -19.23 11.79
C GLU A 96 13.83 -18.31 10.64
N ARG A 97 15.13 -18.32 10.32
CA ARG A 97 15.81 -17.45 9.34
C ARG A 97 15.35 -17.59 7.87
N ARG A 98 14.34 -18.43 7.60
CA ARG A 98 13.86 -18.80 6.25
C ARG A 98 12.51 -18.18 5.86
N PHE A 99 11.83 -17.48 6.77
CA PHE A 99 10.50 -16.89 6.51
C PHE A 99 10.57 -15.43 6.03
N VAL A 100 10.84 -15.24 4.74
CA VAL A 100 10.58 -13.93 4.12
C VAL A 100 9.07 -13.62 4.25
N TRP A 101 8.76 -12.41 4.69
CA TRP A 101 7.40 -11.91 4.84
C TRP A 101 6.68 -12.02 3.50
N ALA A 102 5.43 -12.45 3.55
CA ALA A 102 4.57 -12.54 2.38
C ALA A 102 3.19 -11.98 2.71
N PRO A 103 2.49 -11.36 1.73
CA PRO A 103 1.21 -10.72 1.98
C PRO A 103 0.14 -11.70 2.45
N ASP A 104 -0.59 -11.27 3.48
CA ASP A 104 -1.70 -12.03 4.07
C ASP A 104 -2.97 -11.91 3.20
N ALA A 105 -3.65 -13.05 2.98
CA ALA A 105 -4.81 -13.12 2.11
C ALA A 105 -5.98 -12.24 2.59
N THR A 106 -6.16 -12.09 3.91
CA THR A 106 -7.24 -11.28 4.50
C THR A 106 -6.95 -9.79 4.32
N GLY A 107 -5.70 -9.36 4.50
CA GLY A 107 -5.28 -7.98 4.23
C GLY A 107 -5.46 -7.58 2.75
N SER A 108 -5.04 -8.45 1.83
CA SER A 108 -5.21 -8.22 0.39
C SER A 108 -6.69 -8.18 -0.05
N LEU A 109 -7.55 -9.01 0.55
CA LEU A 109 -8.99 -8.96 0.28
C LEU A 109 -9.60 -7.63 0.70
N ALA A 110 -9.22 -7.10 1.87
CA ALA A 110 -9.67 -5.79 2.34
C ALA A 110 -9.24 -4.65 1.39
N PHE A 111 -8.01 -4.68 0.88
CA PHE A 111 -7.54 -3.73 -0.14
C PHE A 111 -8.30 -3.84 -1.46
N LEU A 112 -8.65 -5.06 -1.89
CA LEU A 112 -9.42 -5.27 -3.11
C LEU A 112 -10.84 -4.71 -2.99
N LEU A 113 -11.51 -4.96 -1.85
CA LEU A 113 -12.82 -4.38 -1.55
C LEU A 113 -12.75 -2.85 -1.51
N SER A 114 -11.71 -2.28 -0.88
CA SER A 114 -11.46 -0.84 -0.90
C SER A 114 -11.34 -0.26 -2.31
N GLY A 115 -10.58 -0.93 -3.18
CA GLY A 115 -10.38 -0.51 -4.56
C GLY A 115 -11.67 -0.54 -5.39
N VAL A 116 -12.49 -1.58 -5.22
CA VAL A 116 -13.82 -1.65 -5.85
C VAL A 116 -14.69 -0.49 -5.38
N LEU A 117 -14.74 -0.21 -4.07
CA LEU A 117 -15.51 0.91 -3.52
C LEU A 117 -15.00 2.26 -4.02
N ALA A 118 -13.69 2.44 -4.15
CA ALA A 118 -13.09 3.66 -4.69
C ALA A 118 -13.47 3.88 -6.17
N VAL A 119 -13.43 2.82 -6.99
CA VAL A 119 -13.84 2.87 -8.40
C VAL A 119 -15.33 3.17 -8.52
N LEU A 120 -16.17 2.61 -7.65
CA LEU A 120 -17.59 2.94 -7.61
C LEU A 120 -17.84 4.39 -7.17
N ALA A 121 -17.06 4.90 -6.23
CA ALA A 121 -17.19 6.28 -5.73
C ALA A 121 -16.83 7.34 -6.78
N VAL A 122 -15.81 7.10 -7.62
CA VAL A 122 -15.45 8.03 -8.70
C VAL A 122 -16.44 8.02 -9.88
N GLY A 123 -17.36 7.05 -9.93
CA GLY A 123 -18.42 6.97 -10.93
C GLY A 123 -17.92 6.64 -12.36
N ALA A 124 -18.76 6.93 -13.36
CA ALA A 124 -18.55 6.55 -14.75
C ALA A 124 -17.28 7.18 -15.38
N TRP A 125 -16.89 6.62 -16.54
CA TRP A 125 -15.68 6.90 -17.32
C TRP A 125 -15.28 8.38 -17.35
N SER A 126 -14.29 8.73 -16.52
CA SER A 126 -13.73 10.09 -16.44
C SER A 126 -12.20 10.06 -16.47
N PRO A 127 -11.59 9.62 -17.58
CA PRO A 127 -10.15 9.38 -17.68
C PRO A 127 -9.30 10.65 -17.53
N LYS A 128 -9.91 11.84 -17.61
CA LYS A 128 -9.23 13.13 -17.39
C LYS A 128 -9.20 13.54 -15.92
N SER A 129 -9.99 12.91 -15.05
CA SER A 129 -10.00 13.20 -13.61
C SER A 129 -8.82 12.52 -12.92
N VAL A 130 -8.05 13.31 -12.17
CA VAL A 130 -6.92 12.84 -11.35
C VAL A 130 -7.40 11.82 -10.30
N GLY A 131 -8.57 12.03 -9.71
CA GLY A 131 -9.17 11.10 -8.76
C GLY A 131 -9.55 9.76 -9.39
N TRP A 132 -10.08 9.79 -10.62
CA TRP A 132 -10.42 8.58 -11.38
C TRP A 132 -9.17 7.78 -11.74
N GLN A 133 -8.12 8.44 -12.26
CA GLN A 133 -6.85 7.78 -12.58
C GLN A 133 -6.22 7.16 -11.34
N ALA A 134 -6.16 7.89 -10.22
CA ALA A 134 -5.59 7.39 -8.98
C ALA A 134 -6.39 6.22 -8.39
N ALA A 135 -7.73 6.23 -8.47
CA ALA A 135 -8.57 5.13 -8.01
C ALA A 135 -8.29 3.83 -8.80
N TRP A 136 -8.20 3.91 -10.13
CA TRP A 136 -7.88 2.75 -10.97
C TRP A 136 -6.44 2.25 -10.78
N ILE A 137 -5.47 3.15 -10.62
CA ILE A 137 -4.08 2.77 -10.34
C ILE A 137 -3.97 2.10 -8.97
N ASN A 138 -4.66 2.60 -7.95
CA ASN A 138 -4.75 1.93 -6.65
C ASN A 138 -5.41 0.55 -6.77
N MET A 139 -6.49 0.42 -7.53
CA MET A 139 -7.15 -0.87 -7.76
C MET A 139 -6.19 -1.89 -8.42
N MET A 140 -5.42 -1.48 -9.43
CA MET A 140 -4.38 -2.33 -10.03
C MET A 140 -3.33 -2.76 -8.98
N GLY A 141 -2.93 -1.85 -8.09
CA GLY A 141 -2.03 -2.16 -6.98
C GLY A 141 -2.62 -3.19 -6.00
N CYS A 142 -3.89 -3.05 -5.64
CA CYS A 142 -4.61 -4.01 -4.78
C CYS A 142 -4.69 -5.40 -5.43
N VAL A 143 -4.96 -5.47 -6.74
CA VAL A 143 -4.99 -6.74 -7.48
C VAL A 143 -3.60 -7.39 -7.49
N ALA A 144 -2.54 -6.63 -7.78
CA ALA A 144 -1.17 -7.15 -7.77
C ALA A 144 -0.76 -7.70 -6.39
N PHE A 145 -1.12 -6.98 -5.31
CA PHE A 145 -0.95 -7.46 -3.94
C PHE A 145 -1.80 -8.70 -3.62
N GLY A 146 -3.01 -8.80 -4.16
CA GLY A 146 -3.86 -9.98 -4.06
C GLY A 146 -3.26 -11.21 -4.73
N VAL A 147 -2.75 -11.07 -5.96
CA VAL A 147 -2.06 -12.13 -6.69
C VAL A 147 -0.81 -12.57 -5.93
N SER A 148 -0.05 -11.63 -5.37
CA SER A 148 1.09 -11.94 -4.51
C SER A 148 0.69 -12.74 -3.25
N ALA A 149 -0.45 -12.43 -2.63
CA ALA A 149 -0.92 -13.15 -1.44
C ALA A 149 -1.39 -14.57 -1.78
N LEU A 150 -2.02 -14.76 -2.95
CA LEU A 150 -2.37 -16.08 -3.46
C LEU A 150 -1.11 -16.92 -3.72
N ALA A 151 -0.10 -16.34 -4.37
CA ALA A 151 1.18 -17.00 -4.59
C ALA A 151 1.84 -17.43 -3.26
N ALA A 152 1.70 -16.61 -2.20
CA ALA A 152 2.19 -16.92 -0.87
C ALA A 152 1.36 -17.99 -0.13
N PHE A 153 0.03 -18.00 -0.29
CA PHE A 153 -0.87 -18.96 0.36
C PHE A 153 -0.62 -20.40 -0.11
N VAL A 154 -0.28 -20.56 -1.40
CA VAL A 154 0.08 -21.87 -1.98
C VAL A 154 1.31 -22.50 -1.28
N ARG A 155 2.15 -21.69 -0.60
CA ARG A 155 3.26 -22.17 0.25
C ARG A 155 2.80 -22.99 1.47
N LYS A 156 1.58 -22.79 1.99
CA LYS A 156 1.04 -23.58 3.11
C LYS A 156 0.46 -24.93 2.68
N THR A 157 0.10 -25.10 1.41
CA THR A 157 -0.57 -26.30 0.88
C THR A 157 0.37 -27.29 0.18
N GLY A 158 1.70 -27.08 0.27
CA GLY A 158 2.69 -28.10 -0.13
C GLY A 158 3.07 -28.14 -1.61
N VAL A 159 2.73 -27.11 -2.39
CA VAL A 159 3.23 -26.96 -3.77
C VAL A 159 4.10 -25.71 -3.85
N THR A 160 5.35 -25.89 -4.29
CA THR A 160 6.33 -24.84 -4.47
C THR A 160 5.87 -23.86 -5.55
N VAL A 161 5.35 -22.69 -5.14
CA VAL A 161 5.14 -21.55 -6.04
C VAL A 161 6.01 -20.39 -5.58
N ASP A 162 6.68 -19.80 -6.57
CA ASP A 162 7.83 -18.91 -6.49
C ASP A 162 7.69 -17.77 -5.47
N GLU A 163 8.57 -17.78 -4.46
CA GLU A 163 8.88 -16.59 -3.65
C GLU A 163 9.19 -15.36 -4.55
N ARG A 164 9.76 -15.61 -5.73
CA ARG A 164 9.99 -14.60 -6.77
C ARG A 164 8.69 -13.99 -7.27
N LEU A 165 7.64 -14.78 -7.49
CA LEU A 165 6.34 -14.30 -7.97
C LEU A 165 5.61 -13.49 -6.90
N ALA A 166 5.69 -13.90 -5.63
CA ALA A 166 5.16 -13.12 -4.51
C ALA A 166 5.91 -11.78 -4.35
N ASN A 167 7.25 -11.81 -4.32
CA ASN A 167 8.04 -10.57 -4.25
C ASN A 167 7.78 -9.67 -5.46
N PHE A 168 7.68 -10.23 -6.67
CA PHE A 168 7.38 -9.47 -7.87
C PHE A 168 5.98 -8.85 -7.85
N GLY A 169 4.95 -9.58 -7.42
CA GLY A 169 3.60 -9.04 -7.28
C GLY A 169 3.52 -7.92 -6.25
N THR A 170 4.21 -8.07 -5.13
CA THR A 170 4.35 -7.01 -4.11
C THR A 170 5.08 -5.79 -4.66
N PHE A 171 6.16 -5.99 -5.42
CA PHE A 171 6.92 -4.91 -6.05
C PHE A 171 6.07 -4.11 -7.03
N ILE A 172 5.36 -4.79 -7.94
CA ILE A 172 4.43 -4.14 -8.88
C ILE A 172 3.32 -3.39 -8.14
N GLY A 173 2.73 -4.01 -7.11
CA GLY A 173 1.72 -3.36 -6.27
C GLY A 173 2.23 -2.09 -5.60
N ALA A 174 3.46 -2.13 -5.08
CA ALA A 174 4.11 -0.98 -4.45
C ALA A 174 4.33 0.17 -5.45
N LEU A 175 4.75 -0.14 -6.69
CA LEU A 175 4.89 0.85 -7.76
C LEU A 175 3.54 1.48 -8.15
N CYS A 176 2.48 0.68 -8.22
CA CYS A 176 1.13 1.19 -8.48
C CYS A 176 0.69 2.17 -7.37
N PHE A 177 0.82 1.80 -6.10
CA PHE A 177 0.48 2.70 -4.99
C PHE A 177 1.35 3.97 -4.97
N LEU A 178 2.62 3.86 -5.34
CA LEU A 178 3.51 5.02 -5.49
C LEU A 178 3.00 5.94 -6.60
N ALA A 179 2.68 5.40 -7.77
CA ALA A 179 2.17 6.18 -8.90
C ALA A 179 0.85 6.89 -8.55
N ALA A 180 -0.10 6.19 -7.92
CA ALA A 180 -1.35 6.79 -7.47
C ALA A 180 -1.12 7.92 -6.46
N ALA A 181 -0.24 7.71 -5.49
CA ALA A 181 0.09 8.72 -4.49
C ALA A 181 0.74 9.97 -5.11
N LEU A 182 1.63 9.80 -6.08
CA LEU A 182 2.30 10.90 -6.77
C LEU A 182 1.36 11.69 -7.69
N ILE A 183 0.42 11.01 -8.36
CA ILE A 183 -0.59 11.65 -9.23
C ILE A 183 -1.59 12.47 -8.42
N LEU A 184 -2.02 11.97 -7.25
CA LEU A 184 -2.99 12.64 -6.39
C LEU A 184 -2.41 13.88 -5.65
N ARG A 185 -1.10 14.15 -5.79
CA ARG A 185 -0.47 15.31 -5.16
C ARG A 185 -1.09 16.61 -5.67
N PRO A 186 -1.57 17.49 -4.78
CA PRO A 186 -1.97 18.82 -5.18
C PRO A 186 -0.77 19.54 -5.81
N ARG A 187 -0.90 19.96 -7.07
CA ARG A 187 0.04 20.91 -7.66
C ARG A 187 -0.10 22.18 -6.83
N GLN A 188 0.95 22.56 -6.11
CA GLN A 188 1.01 23.87 -5.49
C GLN A 188 0.92 24.89 -6.62
N SER A 189 -0.24 25.53 -6.77
CA SER A 189 -0.36 26.74 -7.56
C SER A 189 0.65 27.70 -6.97
N ARG A 190 1.77 27.91 -7.69
CA ARG A 190 2.65 29.04 -7.38
C ARG A 190 1.76 30.26 -7.47
N CYS A 191 1.47 30.87 -6.33
CA CYS A 191 0.88 32.20 -6.30
C CYS A 191 1.92 33.09 -6.97
N SER A 192 1.75 33.32 -8.29
CA SER A 192 2.47 34.36 -8.98
C SER A 192 1.91 35.66 -8.43
N THR A 193 2.56 36.18 -7.40
CA THR A 193 2.38 37.54 -6.94
C THR A 193 2.86 38.42 -8.09
N ARG A 194 1.96 38.67 -9.04
CA ARG A 194 2.15 39.72 -10.03
C ARG A 194 1.93 41.02 -9.26
N VAL A 195 3.00 41.51 -8.64
CA VAL A 195 3.10 42.89 -8.18
C VAL A 195 2.98 43.73 -9.45
N ALA A 196 1.84 44.40 -9.60
CA ALA A 196 1.66 45.44 -10.58
C ALA A 196 2.29 46.69 -9.96
N ASP A 197 3.42 47.11 -10.52
CA ASP A 197 3.93 48.48 -10.45
C ASP A 197 3.64 49.16 -11.78
#